data_AF-A0A100HIY4-F1
#
_entry.id   AF-A0A100HIY4-F1
#
_cell.length_a   1.000
_cell.length_b   1.000
_cell.length_c   1.000
_cell.angle_alpha   90.00
_cell.angle_beta   90.00
_cell.angle_gamma   90.00
#
_symmetry.space_group_name_H-M   'P 1'
#
loop_
_entity.id
_entity.type
_entity.pdbx_description
1 polymer ?
#
loop_
_entity_poly.entity_id
_entity_poly.type
_entity_poly.pdbx_seq_one_letter_code
_entity_poly.pdbx_strand_id
1 'polypeptide(L)' 'MITSEQTQELHASEIYWTARAMQEQGSRFYRALGDALHAADATNRRLILTTWPDTCWDFYRRGLRLRAAAGEG' A
#
# COMPACT_ATOMS: atom_id res chain seq x y z
N MET A 1 8.38 4.06 12.45
CA MET A 1 7.04 3.90 13.02
C MET A 1 6.20 5.11 12.64
N ILE A 2 5.20 4.89 11.78
CA ILE A 2 4.25 5.92 11.33
C ILE A 2 3.35 6.41 12.47
N THR A 3 2.81 7.61 12.31
CA THR A 3 1.89 8.20 13.29
C THR A 3 0.51 7.55 13.23
N SER A 4 -0.32 7.80 14.25
CA SER A 4 -1.72 7.37 14.25
C SER A 4 -2.51 7.99 13.11
N GLU A 5 -2.22 9.23 12.74
CA GLU A 5 -2.84 9.92 11.60
C GLU A 5 -2.46 9.26 10.27
N GLN A 6 -1.17 8.99 10.05
CA GLN A 6 -0.68 8.26 8.87
C GLN A 6 -1.27 6.85 8.80
N THR A 7 -1.44 6.20 9.95
CA THR A 7 -2.12 4.90 10.02
C THR A 7 -3.57 5.02 9.57
N GLN A 8 -4.33 6.00 10.08
CA GLN A 8 -5.72 6.21 9.66
C GLN A 8 -5.83 6.51 8.17
N GLU A 9 -4.95 7.35 7.64
CA GLU A 9 -4.88 7.66 6.21
C GLU A 9 -4.60 6.40 5.37
N LEU A 10 -3.58 5.62 5.74
CA LEU A 10 -3.24 4.38 5.05
C LEU A 10 -4.43 3.41 5.00
N HIS A 11 -5.15 3.26 6.12
CA HIS A 11 -6.32 2.39 6.22
C HIS A 11 -7.55 2.90 5.45
N ALA A 12 -7.66 4.21 5.23
CA ALA A 12 -8.73 4.81 4.45
C ALA A 12 -8.42 4.88 2.94
N SER A 13 -7.16 4.71 2.56
CA SER A 13 -6.71 4.86 1.19
C SER A 13 -7.21 3.77 0.22
N GLU A 14 -7.30 4.11 -1.06
CA GLU A 14 -7.46 3.12 -2.12
C GLU A 14 -6.20 2.26 -2.25
N ILE A 15 -6.36 0.97 -1.91
CA ILE A 15 -5.25 0.02 -1.85
C ILE A 15 -4.59 -0.25 -3.21
N TYR A 16 -5.30 0.00 -4.31
CA TYR A 16 -4.81 -0.26 -5.67
C TYR A 16 -3.42 0.35 -5.91
N TRP A 17 -3.24 1.63 -5.61
CA TRP A 17 -1.99 2.34 -5.90
C TRP A 17 -0.83 1.89 -4.99
N THR A 18 -1.13 1.55 -3.73
CA THR A 18 -0.15 0.96 -2.80
C THR A 18 0.31 -0.41 -3.30
N ALA A 19 -0.64 -1.29 -3.68
CA ALA A 19 -0.34 -2.62 -4.23
C ALA A 19 0.43 -2.53 -5.55
N ARG A 20 0.04 -1.59 -6.43
CA ARG A 20 0.73 -1.34 -7.69
C ARG A 20 2.18 -0.90 -7.49
N ALA A 21 2.43 0.00 -6.53
CA ALA A 21 3.78 0.42 -6.19
C ALA A 21 4.63 -0.75 -5.65
N MET A 22 4.05 -1.65 -4.86
CA MET A 22 4.72 -2.87 -4.40
C MET A 22 5.10 -3.80 -5.57
N GLN A 23 4.21 -3.95 -6.55
CA GLN A 23 4.43 -4.78 -7.73
C GLN A 23 5.50 -4.20 -8.67
N GLU A 24 5.48 -2.90 -8.92
CA GLU A 24 6.39 -2.26 -9.88
C GLU A 24 7.77 -1.95 -9.27
N GLN A 25 7.80 -1.47 -8.03
CA GLN A 25 8.99 -0.88 -7.42
C GLN A 25 9.56 -1.72 -6.26
N GLY A 26 8.90 -2.82 -5.91
CA GLY A 26 9.31 -3.73 -4.85
C GLY A 26 10.23 -4.86 -5.33
N SER A 27 10.94 -5.46 -4.38
CA SER A 27 11.63 -6.74 -4.55
C SER A 27 10.63 -7.89 -4.74
N ARG A 28 11.11 -9.10 -5.05
CA ARG A 28 10.24 -10.29 -5.25
C ARG A 28 9.24 -10.51 -4.11
N PHE A 29 9.66 -10.31 -2.87
CA PHE A 29 8.78 -10.42 -1.71
C PHE A 29 7.66 -9.38 -1.76
N TYR A 30 8.00 -8.11 -1.96
CA TYR A 30 7.01 -7.04 -2.02
C TYR A 30 6.06 -7.17 -3.20
N ARG A 31 6.51 -7.73 -4.33
CA ARG A 31 5.61 -8.04 -5.46
C ARG A 31 4.52 -9.03 -5.03
N ALA A 32 4.90 -10.14 -4.41
CA ALA A 32 3.95 -11.13 -3.89
C ALA A 32 3.04 -10.54 -2.80
N LEU A 33 3.57 -9.66 -1.95
CA LEU A 33 2.77 -8.93 -0.96
C LEU A 33 1.77 -7.98 -1.63
N GLY A 34 2.15 -7.30 -2.71
CA GLY A 34 1.27 -6.44 -3.50
C GLY A 34 0.13 -7.24 -4.14
N ASP A 35 0.42 -8.42 -4.69
CA ASP A 35 -0.59 -9.34 -5.23
C ASP A 35 -1.56 -9.80 -4.13
N ALA A 36 -1.03 -10.19 -2.97
CA ALA A 36 -1.84 -10.58 -1.81
C ALA A 36 -2.71 -9.41 -1.31
N LEU A 37 -2.14 -8.20 -1.20
CA LEU A 37 -2.84 -7.01 -0.74
C LEU A 37 -3.98 -6.60 -1.69
N HIS A 38 -3.77 -6.72 -2.99
CA HIS A 38 -4.79 -6.46 -4.00
C HIS A 38 -5.94 -7.46 -3.92
N ALA A 39 -5.62 -8.75 -3.79
CA ALA A 39 -6.60 -9.85 -3.72
C ALA A 39 -7.30 -10.00 -2.37
N ALA A 40 -6.75 -9.45 -1.29
CA ALA A 40 -7.25 -9.62 0.06
C ALA A 40 -8.63 -8.97 0.27
N ASP A 41 -9.44 -9.62 1.12
CA ASP A 41 -10.63 -9.01 1.73
C ASP A 41 -10.26 -7.92 2.76
N ALA A 42 -11.26 -7.26 3.34
CA ALA A 42 -11.05 -6.17 4.29
C ALA A 42 -10.27 -6.60 5.55
N THR A 43 -10.51 -7.82 6.05
CA THR A 43 -9.84 -8.33 7.26
C THR A 43 -8.37 -8.62 6.99
N ASN A 44 -8.07 -9.30 5.89
CA ASN A 44 -6.71 -9.63 5.48
C ASN A 44 -5.93 -8.38 5.06
N ARG A 45 -6.56 -7.41 4.39
CA ARG A 45 -5.97 -6.09 4.12
C ARG A 45 -5.57 -5.41 5.43
N ARG A 46 -6.47 -5.37 6.40
CA ARG A 46 -6.19 -4.75 7.71
C ARG A 46 -5.01 -5.43 8.40
N LEU A 47 -4.95 -6.76 8.38
CA LEU A 47 -3.84 -7.52 8.94
C LEU A 47 -2.50 -7.15 8.28
N ILE A 48 -2.44 -7.12 6.95
CA ILE A 48 -1.23 -6.75 6.19
C ILE A 48 -0.75 -5.35 6.59
N LEU A 49 -1.64 -4.35 6.57
CA LEU A 49 -1.29 -2.97 6.90
C LEU A 49 -0.81 -2.82 8.35
N THR A 50 -1.40 -3.56 9.30
CA THR A 50 -0.97 -3.53 10.71
C THR A 50 0.32 -4.29 10.97
N THR A 51 0.66 -5.28 10.14
CA THR A 51 1.87 -6.10 10.34
C THR A 51 3.12 -5.36 9.89
N TRP A 52 3.04 -4.59 8.79
CA TRP A 52 4.16 -3.83 8.24
C TRP A 52 3.81 -2.35 7.97
N PRO A 53 3.42 -1.57 8.99
CA PRO A 53 2.85 -0.24 8.79
C PRO A 53 3.83 0.74 8.13
N ASP A 54 5.11 0.72 8.55
CA ASP A 54 6.15 1.57 7.94
C ASP A 54 6.41 1.24 6.47
N THR A 55 6.44 -0.04 6.13
CA THR A 55 6.65 -0.50 4.74
C THR A 55 5.44 -0.17 3.87
N CYS A 56 4.23 -0.46 4.35
CA CYS A 56 3.01 -0.14 3.63
C CYS A 56 2.86 1.37 3.40
N TRP A 57 3.26 2.19 4.37
CA TRP A 57 3.27 3.65 4.23
C TRP A 57 4.25 4.15 3.16
N ASP A 58 5.46 3.59 3.10
CA ASP A 58 6.42 3.95 2.06
C ASP A 58 5.86 3.62 0.66
N PHE A 59 5.29 2.42 0.48
CA PHE A 59 4.66 2.05 -0.78
C PHE A 59 3.39 2.84 -1.09
N TYR A 60 2.61 3.24 -0.08
CA TYR A 60 1.49 4.16 -0.26
C TYR A 60 1.95 5.48 -0.87
N ARG A 61 3.00 6.09 -0.32
CA ARG A 61 3.57 7.34 -0.86
C ARG A 61 4.11 7.17 -2.29
N ARG A 62 4.70 6.02 -2.60
CA ARG A 62 5.11 5.69 -3.98
C ARG A 62 3.90 5.52 -4.90
N GLY A 63 2.84 4.89 -4.41
CA GLY A 63 1.55 4.74 -5.09
C GLY A 63 0.91 6.07 -5.44
N LEU A 64 0.92 7.04 -4.52
CA LEU A 64 0.45 8.41 -4.80
C LEU A 64 1.20 9.06 -5.97
N ARG A 65 2.51 8.81 -6.10
CA ARG A 65 3.29 9.32 -7.23
C ARG A 65 2.93 8.62 -8.55
N LEU A 66 2.69 7.30 -8.51
CA LEU A 66 2.22 6.55 -9.68
C LEU A 66 0.84 7.04 -10.12
N ARG A 67 -0.07 7.24 -9.17
CA ARG A 67 -1.41 7.79 -9.39
C ARG A 67 -1.35 9.15 -10.08
N ALA A 68 -0.54 10.06 -9.54
CA ALA A 68 -0.34 11.38 -10.12
C ALA A 68 0.28 11.30 -11.52
N ALA A 69 1.24 10.40 -11.75
CA ALA A 69 1.84 10.18 -13.07
C ALA A 69 0.86 9.58 -14.09
N ALA A 70 -0.15 8.83 -13.63
CA ALA A 70 -1.23 8.30 -14.46
C ALA A 70 -2.32 9.34 -14.78
N GLY A 71 -2.27 10.53 -14.18
CA GLY A 71 -3.25 11.60 -14.40
C GLY A 71 -4.50 11.51 -13.51
N GLU A 72 -4.53 10.60 -12.54
CA GLU A 72 -5.64 10.44 -11.61
C GLU A 72 -5.37 11.24 -10.32
N GLY A 73 -5.28 12.56 -10.39
CA GLY A 73 -4.95 13.44 -9.24
C GLY A 73 -6.17 14.05 -8.58
#